data_AF-L8PHI3-F1
#
_entry.id   AF-L8PHI3-F1
#
_cell.length_a   1.000
_cell.length_b   1.000
_cell.length_c   1.000
_cell.angle_alpha   90.00
_cell.angle_beta   90.00
_cell.angle_gamma   90.00
#
_symmetry.space_group_name_H-M   'P 1'
#
loop_
_entity.id
_entity.type
_entity.pdbx_description
1 polymer ?
#
loop_
_entity_poly.entity_id
_entity_poly.type
_entity_poly.pdbx_seq_one_letter_code
_entity_poly.pdbx_strand_id
1 'polypeptide(L)'
;MWLARLNPDWRFALRATPGAGAALPHLEDAAQVQRLWQEGLFAERVALLSAIRAHEPAAARELLTTTWATERAEDRLMFLDSLRAGLGPEDEPFLEQALADRSRNVRATAAELLSALPESALAARMAVRAGTCVALDHTREAPTITVEAPHECDAGMERDGVVPKAPAGRGERSWWFGQLVEAAPLGAWPRRLGGRTPEEIVALPVADDWQSELHAAWCRAAVRQRNAEWARALLGSPSAPEAGGPGAVSLAERAKLLGTLGSGERAEWVAGFIATHGLSEAFQLLGMCAVPWSAPLGRAVVDALNIARDAGSYPWSFSGVMGLAERCLDPAEASRLDGLLAVPDEPEDASPGAGGYWAEAFQRLVTTLRLRAAMIEELGTAGPCGGAAPS
;
A
#
# COMPACT_ATOMS: atom_id res chain seq x y z
N MET A 1 14.86 3.85 26.77
CA MET A 1 16.06 3.73 25.91
C MET A 1 17.29 4.49 26.43
N TRP A 2 17.15 5.64 27.10
CA TRP A 2 18.30 6.42 27.63
C TRP A 2 19.08 5.70 28.75
N LEU A 3 18.38 5.06 29.69
CA LEU A 3 19.03 4.39 30.84
C LEU A 3 19.89 3.16 30.46
N ALA A 4 19.56 2.44 29.38
CA ALA A 4 20.32 1.26 28.94
C ALA A 4 21.67 1.62 28.28
N ARG A 5 21.85 2.87 27.83
CA ARG A 5 23.13 3.37 27.31
C ARG A 5 24.14 3.73 28.40
N LEU A 6 23.69 3.88 29.65
CA LEU A 6 24.51 4.31 30.78
C LEU A 6 24.98 3.13 31.66
N ASN A 7 24.57 1.89 31.37
CA ASN A 7 24.95 0.71 32.15
C ASN A 7 25.40 -0.46 31.24
N PRO A 8 26.68 -0.88 31.27
CA PRO A 8 27.21 -1.97 30.46
C PRO A 8 26.51 -3.32 30.64
N ASP A 9 25.97 -3.57 31.84
CA ASP A 9 25.34 -4.85 32.20
C ASP A 9 23.96 -5.04 31.54
N TRP A 10 23.40 -3.98 30.97
CA TRP A 10 22.08 -3.98 30.34
C TRP A 10 22.13 -4.06 28.81
N ARG A 11 23.30 -4.40 28.23
CA ARG A 11 23.46 -4.62 26.78
C ARG A 11 22.49 -5.65 26.20
N PHE A 12 22.03 -6.61 26.99
CA PHE A 12 21.04 -7.59 26.53
C PHE A 12 19.69 -6.94 26.16
N ALA A 13 19.30 -5.84 26.82
CA ALA A 13 18.07 -5.10 26.51
C ALA A 13 18.16 -4.35 25.15
N LEU A 14 19.37 -4.11 24.64
CA LEU A 14 19.62 -3.59 23.29
C LEU A 14 19.65 -4.69 22.21
N ARG A 15 19.75 -5.98 22.60
CA ARG A 15 19.83 -7.12 21.68
C ARG A 15 18.45 -7.72 21.31
N ALA A 16 17.41 -7.42 22.09
CA ALA A 16 16.12 -8.13 22.03
C ALA A 16 15.03 -7.44 21.18
N THR A 17 15.36 -6.38 20.43
CA THR A 17 14.36 -5.62 19.66
C THR A 17 14.69 -5.66 18.17
N PRO A 18 13.78 -6.12 17.29
CA PRO A 18 13.84 -5.81 15.87
C PRO A 18 13.83 -4.28 15.73
N GLY A 19 14.90 -3.70 15.15
CA GLY A 19 15.07 -2.25 15.05
C GLY A 19 15.82 -1.57 16.21
N ALA A 20 16.30 -2.31 17.23
CA ALA A 20 17.34 -1.80 18.10
C ALA A 20 18.67 -1.84 17.33
N GLY A 21 19.01 -0.72 16.70
CA GLY A 21 20.18 -0.59 15.84
C GLY A 21 21.45 -1.08 16.53
N ALA A 22 21.97 -2.22 16.06
CA ALA A 22 23.41 -2.32 15.87
C ALA A 22 23.82 -1.09 15.05
N ALA A 23 24.80 -0.33 15.53
CA ALA A 23 25.27 0.84 14.80
C ALA A 23 25.77 0.33 13.44
N LEU A 24 24.99 0.60 12.38
CA LEU A 24 25.42 0.30 11.03
C LEU A 24 26.72 1.06 10.77
N PRO A 25 27.69 0.45 10.08
CA PRO A 25 28.90 1.15 9.70
C PRO A 25 28.54 2.35 8.81
N HIS A 26 29.46 3.30 8.74
CA HIS A 26 29.38 4.32 7.69
C HIS A 26 29.42 3.61 6.34
N LEU A 27 28.42 3.84 5.47
CA LEU A 27 28.28 3.06 4.22
C LEU A 27 29.45 3.26 3.25
N GLU A 28 30.18 4.38 3.36
CA GLU A 28 31.41 4.66 2.61
C GLU A 28 32.63 3.87 3.11
N ASP A 29 32.59 3.30 4.32
CA ASP A 29 33.67 2.45 4.84
C ASP A 29 33.50 1.00 4.34
N ALA A 30 34.01 0.76 3.13
CA ALA A 30 33.94 -0.53 2.46
C ALA A 30 34.49 -1.70 3.31
N ALA A 31 35.50 -1.46 4.15
CA ALA A 31 36.08 -2.50 4.99
C ALA A 31 35.14 -2.90 6.14
N GLN A 32 34.48 -1.93 6.78
CA GLN A 32 33.48 -2.21 7.80
C GLN A 32 32.21 -2.81 7.22
N VAL A 33 31.75 -2.32 6.06
CA VAL A 33 30.62 -2.91 5.31
C VAL A 33 30.90 -4.38 5.01
N GLN A 34 32.07 -4.70 4.44
CA GLN A 34 32.44 -6.07 4.12
C GLN A 34 32.55 -6.95 5.38
N ARG A 35 33.13 -6.43 6.47
CA ARG A 35 33.23 -7.17 7.73
C ARG A 35 31.85 -7.51 8.28
N LEU A 36 30.95 -6.53 8.35
CA LEU A 36 29.59 -6.78 8.83
C LEU A 36 28.83 -7.73 7.90
N TRP A 37 29.04 -7.63 6.58
CA TRP A 37 28.40 -8.55 5.64
C TRP A 37 28.83 -10.01 5.82
N GLN A 38 30.11 -10.25 6.12
CA GLN A 38 30.68 -11.60 6.26
C GLN A 38 30.50 -12.19 7.66
N GLU A 39 30.62 -11.37 8.70
CA GLU A 39 30.68 -11.83 10.10
C GLU A 39 29.42 -11.49 10.90
N GLY A 40 28.60 -10.57 10.39
CA GLY A 40 27.42 -10.05 11.07
C GLY A 40 26.31 -11.08 11.18
N LEU A 41 25.45 -10.88 12.18
CA LEU A 41 24.23 -11.65 12.32
C LEU A 41 23.31 -11.38 11.13
N PHE A 42 22.45 -12.34 10.82
CA PHE A 42 21.51 -12.23 9.71
C PHE A 42 20.68 -10.93 9.72
N ALA A 43 20.15 -10.53 10.88
CA ALA A 43 19.39 -9.29 11.02
C ALA A 43 20.24 -8.03 10.73
N GLU A 44 21.53 -8.05 11.11
CA GLU A 44 22.46 -6.96 10.83
C GLU A 44 22.78 -6.89 9.33
N ARG A 45 22.94 -8.04 8.68
CA ARG A 45 23.16 -8.15 7.23
C ARG A 45 21.95 -7.63 6.43
N VAL A 46 20.73 -7.98 6.83
CA VAL A 46 19.50 -7.46 6.20
C VAL A 46 19.38 -5.94 6.39
N ALA A 47 19.66 -5.44 7.59
CA ALA A 47 19.65 -4.01 7.87
C ALA A 47 20.71 -3.25 7.04
N LEU A 48 21.92 -3.80 6.94
CA LEU A 48 22.99 -3.25 6.10
C LEU A 48 22.59 -3.24 4.63
N LEU A 49 22.11 -4.37 4.10
CA LEU A 49 21.70 -4.47 2.70
C LEU A 49 20.58 -3.47 2.38
N SER A 50 19.60 -3.34 3.27
CA SER A 50 18.50 -2.37 3.14
C SER A 50 19.00 -0.92 3.16
N ALA A 51 19.97 -0.61 4.03
CA ALA A 51 20.58 0.71 4.09
C ALA A 51 21.37 1.04 2.83
N ILE A 52 22.20 0.11 2.33
CA ILE A 52 22.92 0.29 1.06
C ILE A 52 21.91 0.45 -0.09
N ARG A 53 20.88 -0.39 -0.16
CA ARG A 53 19.87 -0.37 -1.23
C ARG A 53 19.12 0.95 -1.33
N ALA A 54 18.90 1.64 -0.21
CA ALA A 54 18.24 2.94 -0.16
C ALA A 54 19.07 4.07 -0.78
N HIS A 55 20.40 3.93 -0.81
CA HIS A 55 21.34 4.93 -1.34
C HIS A 55 21.91 4.52 -2.71
N GLU A 56 22.42 3.29 -2.82
CA GLU A 56 23.08 2.74 -4.00
C GLU A 56 22.52 1.35 -4.34
N PRO A 57 21.43 1.30 -5.14
CA PRO A 57 20.80 0.08 -5.64
C PRO A 57 21.77 -0.98 -6.17
N ALA A 58 22.70 -0.56 -7.02
CA ALA A 58 23.65 -1.43 -7.68
C ALA A 58 24.63 -2.07 -6.68
N ALA A 59 25.19 -1.28 -5.77
CA ALA A 59 26.12 -1.77 -4.75
C ALA A 59 25.49 -2.83 -3.84
N ALA A 60 24.21 -2.66 -3.46
CA ALA A 60 23.49 -3.67 -2.68
C ALA A 60 23.33 -4.98 -3.46
N ARG A 61 22.96 -4.92 -4.74
CA ARG A 61 22.83 -6.11 -5.60
C ARG A 61 24.17 -6.82 -5.80
N GLU A 62 25.25 -6.06 -6.03
CA GLU A 62 26.60 -6.60 -6.16
C GLU A 62 27.04 -7.30 -4.87
N LEU A 63 26.84 -6.67 -3.72
CA LEU A 63 27.15 -7.26 -2.41
C LEU A 63 26.37 -8.56 -2.19
N LEU A 64 25.05 -8.57 -2.45
CA LEU A 64 24.22 -9.76 -2.33
C LEU A 64 24.68 -10.89 -3.25
N THR A 65 25.08 -10.56 -4.48
CA THR A 65 25.56 -11.54 -5.47
C THR A 65 26.78 -12.30 -4.96
N THR A 66 27.65 -11.67 -4.16
CA THR A 66 28.89 -12.30 -3.66
C THR A 66 28.66 -13.52 -2.79
N THR A 67 27.55 -13.61 -2.06
CA THR A 67 27.27 -14.73 -1.13
C THR A 67 26.02 -15.53 -1.49
N TRP A 68 25.25 -15.11 -2.51
CA TRP A 68 23.96 -15.71 -2.89
C TRP A 68 23.98 -17.24 -2.98
N ALA A 69 25.00 -17.81 -3.64
CA ALA A 69 25.12 -19.26 -3.83
C ALA A 69 25.26 -20.03 -2.50
N THR A 70 25.88 -19.41 -1.49
CA THR A 70 26.15 -20.02 -0.17
C THR A 70 25.05 -19.78 0.86
N GLU A 71 24.18 -18.78 0.65
CA GLU A 71 23.07 -18.50 1.57
C GLU A 71 22.07 -19.65 1.65
N ARG A 72 21.39 -19.78 2.80
CA ARG A 72 20.27 -20.71 2.95
C ARG A 72 19.03 -20.18 2.24
N ALA A 73 18.08 -21.05 1.93
CA ALA A 73 16.87 -20.67 1.19
C ALA A 73 16.03 -19.61 1.92
N GLU A 74 15.95 -19.68 3.25
CA GLU A 74 15.23 -18.70 4.09
C GLU A 74 15.93 -17.34 4.07
N ASP A 75 17.27 -17.33 4.16
CA ASP A 75 18.06 -16.10 4.11
C ASP A 75 17.96 -15.43 2.75
N ARG A 76 18.06 -16.21 1.66
CA ARG A 76 17.84 -15.74 0.29
C ARG A 76 16.50 -15.06 0.12
N LEU A 77 15.43 -15.63 0.68
CA LEU A 77 14.09 -15.07 0.59
C LEU A 77 14.03 -13.66 1.18
N MET A 78 14.62 -13.45 2.36
CA MET A 78 14.62 -12.14 3.04
C MET A 78 15.55 -11.13 2.36
N PHE A 79 16.70 -11.57 1.83
CA PHE A 79 17.56 -10.68 1.04
C PHE A 79 16.90 -10.27 -0.27
N LEU A 80 16.21 -11.19 -0.94
CA LEU A 80 15.45 -10.91 -2.16
C LEU A 80 14.31 -9.92 -1.88
N ASP A 81 13.61 -10.07 -0.75
CA ASP A 81 12.57 -9.13 -0.31
C ASP A 81 13.10 -7.70 -0.11
N SER A 82 14.36 -7.57 0.32
CA SER A 82 15.03 -6.26 0.47
C SER A 82 15.20 -5.50 -0.85
N LEU A 83 15.17 -6.20 -2.00
CA LEU A 83 15.28 -5.56 -3.32
C LEU A 83 14.01 -4.82 -3.75
N ARG A 84 12.87 -4.99 -3.04
CA ARG A 84 11.64 -4.22 -3.30
C ARG A 84 11.87 -2.71 -3.21
N ALA A 85 12.75 -2.29 -2.30
CA ALA A 85 13.11 -0.89 -2.15
C ALA A 85 13.98 -0.46 -3.33
N GLY A 86 13.50 0.49 -4.14
CA GLY A 86 14.22 1.01 -5.30
C GLY A 86 14.40 0.00 -6.43
N LEU A 87 13.55 -1.04 -6.51
CA LEU A 87 13.53 -2.06 -7.57
C LEU A 87 13.56 -1.39 -8.95
N GLY A 88 14.42 -1.87 -9.85
CA GLY A 88 14.56 -1.32 -11.19
C GLY A 88 15.03 -2.34 -12.23
N PRO A 89 15.09 -1.95 -13.52
CA PRO A 89 15.43 -2.85 -14.63
C PRO A 89 16.82 -3.49 -14.47
N GLU A 90 17.77 -2.80 -13.85
CA GLU A 90 19.11 -3.32 -13.57
C GLU A 90 19.12 -4.54 -12.64
N ASP A 91 18.03 -4.79 -11.90
CA ASP A 91 17.90 -5.96 -11.03
C ASP A 91 17.48 -7.22 -11.81
N GLU A 92 16.96 -7.06 -13.03
CA GLU A 92 16.42 -8.16 -13.84
C GLU A 92 17.40 -9.33 -14.03
N PRO A 93 18.69 -9.12 -14.39
CA PRO A 93 19.61 -10.24 -14.57
C PRO A 93 19.79 -11.09 -13.30
N PHE A 94 19.82 -10.45 -12.13
CA PHE A 94 19.92 -11.15 -10.85
C PHE A 94 18.61 -11.89 -10.51
N LEU A 95 17.47 -11.26 -10.76
CA LEU A 95 16.16 -11.87 -10.50
C LEU A 95 15.87 -13.05 -11.44
N GLU A 96 16.26 -13.00 -12.71
CA GLU A 96 16.16 -14.13 -13.65
C GLU A 96 17.08 -15.29 -13.21
N GLN A 97 18.22 -15.02 -12.58
CA GLN A 97 19.02 -16.07 -11.93
C GLN A 97 18.29 -16.66 -10.71
N ALA A 98 17.68 -15.82 -9.87
CA ALA A 98 16.90 -16.26 -8.71
C ALA A 98 15.62 -17.04 -9.10
N LEU A 99 15.08 -16.80 -10.29
CA LEU A 99 13.96 -17.56 -10.86
C LEU A 99 14.30 -19.03 -11.12
N ALA A 100 15.60 -19.37 -11.24
CA ALA A 100 16.08 -20.74 -11.35
C ALA A 100 16.44 -21.38 -9.99
N ASP A 101 16.15 -20.72 -8.86
CA ASP A 101 16.50 -21.24 -7.53
C ASP A 101 15.79 -22.56 -7.21
N ARG A 102 16.45 -23.44 -6.45
CA ARG A 102 15.86 -24.71 -5.99
C ARG A 102 14.64 -24.52 -5.08
N SER A 103 14.60 -23.44 -4.30
CA SER A 103 13.52 -23.12 -3.38
C SER A 103 12.33 -22.51 -4.12
N ARG A 104 11.15 -23.13 -3.98
CA ARG A 104 9.90 -22.61 -4.55
C ARG A 104 9.60 -21.19 -4.09
N ASN A 105 9.83 -20.88 -2.82
CA ASN A 105 9.50 -19.56 -2.25
C ASN A 105 10.45 -18.47 -2.79
N VAL A 106 11.71 -18.81 -3.05
CA VAL A 106 12.68 -17.89 -3.68
C VAL A 106 12.26 -17.63 -5.13
N ARG A 107 11.92 -18.67 -5.91
CA ARG A 107 11.41 -18.50 -7.27
C ARG A 107 10.16 -17.64 -7.33
N ALA A 108 9.18 -17.91 -6.45
CA ALA A 108 7.94 -17.16 -6.41
C ALA A 108 8.18 -15.67 -6.11
N THR A 109 9.08 -15.36 -5.19
CA THR A 109 9.43 -13.97 -4.86
C THR A 109 10.20 -13.30 -6.01
N ALA A 110 11.10 -14.03 -6.68
CA ALA A 110 11.80 -13.52 -7.86
C ALA A 110 10.82 -13.21 -9.00
N ALA A 111 9.87 -14.11 -9.26
CA ALA A 111 8.81 -13.91 -10.24
C ALA A 111 7.92 -12.72 -9.89
N GLU A 112 7.59 -12.54 -8.60
CA GLU A 112 6.81 -11.41 -8.13
C GLU A 112 7.52 -10.07 -8.38
N LEU A 113 8.83 -9.99 -8.08
CA LEU A 113 9.64 -8.80 -8.33
C LEU A 113 9.79 -8.52 -9.84
N LEU A 114 10.04 -9.55 -10.64
CA LEU A 114 10.09 -9.41 -12.10
C LEU A 114 8.75 -8.93 -12.66
N SER A 115 7.63 -9.43 -12.13
CA SER A 115 6.27 -8.98 -12.54
C SER A 115 5.96 -7.53 -12.13
N ALA A 116 6.75 -6.94 -11.22
CA ALA A 116 6.68 -5.52 -10.89
C ALA A 116 7.48 -4.63 -11.85
N LEU A 117 8.26 -5.23 -12.75
CA LEU A 117 9.00 -4.58 -13.83
C LEU A 117 8.29 -4.87 -15.17
N PRO A 118 7.45 -3.95 -15.68
CA PRO A 118 6.63 -4.21 -16.87
C PRO A 118 7.42 -4.56 -18.13
N GLU A 119 8.67 -4.10 -18.22
CA GLU A 119 9.58 -4.33 -19.33
C GLU A 119 10.40 -5.62 -19.20
N SER A 120 10.30 -6.35 -18.07
CA SER A 120 11.08 -7.57 -17.87
C SER A 120 10.69 -8.68 -18.84
N ALA A 121 11.64 -9.57 -19.13
CA ALA A 121 11.43 -10.74 -19.96
C ALA A 121 10.32 -11.65 -19.37
N LEU A 122 10.21 -11.77 -18.05
CA LEU A 122 9.11 -12.50 -17.41
C LEU A 122 7.76 -11.81 -17.67
N ALA A 123 7.67 -10.50 -17.47
CA ALA A 123 6.44 -9.75 -17.75
C ALA A 123 6.00 -9.92 -19.22
N ALA A 124 6.94 -9.91 -20.17
CA ALA A 124 6.67 -10.19 -21.57
C ALA A 124 6.12 -11.61 -21.80
N ARG A 125 6.69 -12.64 -21.17
CA ARG A 125 6.18 -14.02 -21.22
C ARG A 125 4.76 -14.11 -20.63
N MET A 126 4.51 -13.43 -19.51
CA MET A 126 3.19 -13.38 -18.88
C MET A 126 2.17 -12.64 -19.74
N ALA A 127 2.57 -11.56 -20.43
CA ALA A 127 1.73 -10.86 -21.39
C ALA A 127 1.26 -11.78 -22.52
N VAL A 128 2.14 -12.66 -23.03
CA VAL A 128 1.81 -13.63 -24.07
C VAL A 128 0.83 -14.70 -23.54
N ARG A 129 1.05 -15.22 -22.33
CA ARG A 129 0.17 -16.24 -21.72
C ARG A 129 -1.19 -15.70 -21.30
N ALA A 130 -1.25 -14.58 -20.57
CA ALA A 130 -2.50 -13.87 -20.33
C ALA A 130 -3.16 -13.50 -21.68
N GLY A 131 -2.29 -13.18 -22.66
CA GLY A 131 -2.43 -12.99 -24.10
C GLY A 131 -3.12 -14.10 -24.90
N THR A 132 -3.32 -15.28 -24.32
CA THR A 132 -4.14 -16.35 -24.90
C THR A 132 -5.46 -16.54 -24.16
N CYS A 133 -5.55 -16.06 -22.91
CA CYS A 133 -6.73 -16.29 -22.07
C CYS A 133 -7.85 -15.26 -22.25
N VAL A 134 -7.54 -14.00 -22.58
CA VAL A 134 -8.54 -12.91 -22.57
C VAL A 134 -8.78 -12.32 -23.97
N ALA A 135 -9.88 -12.66 -24.62
CA ALA A 135 -10.22 -12.11 -25.93
C ALA A 135 -11.32 -11.04 -25.83
N LEU A 136 -11.43 -10.22 -26.87
CA LEU A 136 -12.56 -9.32 -27.05
C LEU A 136 -13.47 -9.90 -28.12
N ASP A 137 -14.68 -10.28 -27.73
CA ASP A 137 -15.73 -10.74 -28.63
C ASP A 137 -16.48 -9.53 -29.20
N HIS A 138 -16.36 -9.35 -30.51
CA HIS A 138 -17.03 -8.30 -31.28
C HIS A 138 -18.34 -8.75 -31.93
N THR A 139 -18.72 -10.02 -31.77
CA THR A 139 -19.92 -10.59 -32.41
C THR A 139 -21.21 -10.30 -31.62
N ARG A 140 -21.08 -9.95 -30.34
CA ARG A 140 -22.19 -9.52 -29.48
C ARG A 140 -22.57 -8.07 -29.74
N GLU A 141 -23.77 -7.67 -29.32
CA GLU A 141 -24.27 -6.28 -29.47
C GLU A 141 -23.33 -5.24 -28.87
N ALA A 142 -22.67 -5.57 -27.76
CA ALA A 142 -21.60 -4.79 -27.16
C ALA A 142 -20.30 -5.62 -27.10
N PRO A 143 -19.12 -5.00 -27.38
CA PRO A 143 -17.84 -5.66 -27.20
C PRO A 143 -17.72 -6.26 -25.80
N THR A 144 -17.50 -7.57 -25.71
CA THR A 144 -17.52 -8.32 -24.44
C THR A 144 -16.21 -9.06 -24.26
N ILE A 145 -15.62 -8.99 -23.06
CA ILE A 145 -14.44 -9.78 -22.74
C ILE A 145 -14.84 -11.24 -22.55
N THR A 146 -14.17 -12.14 -23.25
CA THR A 146 -14.28 -13.59 -23.05
C THR A 146 -13.00 -14.13 -22.44
N VAL A 147 -13.14 -15.07 -21.51
CA VAL A 147 -12.01 -15.68 -20.80
C VAL A 147 -11.96 -17.17 -21.07
N GLU A 148 -10.87 -17.64 -21.67
CA GLU A 148 -10.49 -19.04 -21.74
C GLU A 148 -9.32 -19.29 -20.78
N ALA A 149 -9.66 -19.75 -19.57
CA ALA A 149 -8.65 -20.05 -18.56
C ALA A 149 -7.74 -21.22 -19.00
N PRO A 150 -6.47 -21.28 -18.54
CA PRO A 150 -5.56 -22.37 -18.90
C PRO A 150 -6.13 -23.76 -18.54
N HIS A 151 -5.89 -24.76 -19.38
CA HIS A 151 -6.29 -26.16 -19.11
C HIS A 151 -5.32 -26.91 -18.19
N GLU A 152 -4.07 -26.47 -18.17
CA GLU A 152 -3.01 -27.04 -17.33
C GLU A 152 -2.03 -25.95 -16.91
N CYS A 153 -1.24 -26.24 -15.86
CA CYS A 153 -0.07 -25.46 -15.50
C CYS A 153 1.17 -26.17 -16.04
N ASP A 154 1.72 -25.68 -17.14
CA ASP A 154 2.91 -26.27 -17.77
C ASP A 154 4.21 -25.99 -16.98
N ALA A 155 5.28 -26.74 -17.28
CA ALA A 155 6.57 -26.57 -16.62
C ALA A 155 7.20 -25.17 -16.80
N GLY A 156 6.86 -24.48 -17.89
CA GLY A 156 7.28 -23.10 -18.13
C GLY A 156 6.54 -22.11 -17.23
N MET A 157 5.24 -22.32 -16.98
CA MET A 157 4.45 -21.57 -16.02
C MET A 157 5.02 -21.74 -14.60
N GLU A 158 5.35 -22.98 -14.21
CA GLU A 158 5.98 -23.26 -12.91
C GLU A 158 7.34 -22.59 -12.76
N ARG A 159 8.16 -22.61 -13.82
CA ARG A 159 9.44 -21.90 -13.85
C ARG A 159 9.24 -20.40 -13.66
N ASP A 160 8.24 -19.83 -14.31
CA ASP A 160 7.90 -18.40 -14.24
C ASP A 160 7.13 -18.02 -12.95
N GLY A 161 7.07 -18.92 -11.97
CA GLY A 161 6.54 -18.62 -10.63
C GLY A 161 5.04 -18.86 -10.46
N VAL A 162 4.34 -19.41 -11.47
CA VAL A 162 2.95 -19.83 -11.33
C VAL A 162 2.89 -21.04 -10.40
N VAL A 163 2.09 -20.95 -9.34
CA VAL A 163 1.89 -22.04 -8.39
C VAL A 163 0.85 -23.02 -8.94
N PRO A 164 1.17 -24.31 -9.15
CA PRO A 164 0.22 -25.28 -9.72
C PRO A 164 -0.97 -25.56 -8.81
N LYS A 165 -0.69 -25.78 -7.52
CA LYS A 165 -1.72 -26.22 -6.57
C LYS A 165 -2.55 -25.03 -6.09
N ALA A 166 -3.82 -25.03 -6.42
CA ALA A 166 -4.76 -24.04 -5.92
C ALA A 166 -5.01 -24.19 -4.40
N PRO A 167 -5.28 -23.08 -3.69
CA PRO A 167 -5.81 -23.12 -2.33
C PRO A 167 -7.14 -23.88 -2.25
N ALA A 168 -7.45 -24.43 -1.06
CA ALA A 168 -8.72 -25.12 -0.83
C ALA A 168 -9.91 -24.19 -1.15
N GLY A 169 -10.91 -24.71 -1.87
CA GLY A 169 -12.11 -23.96 -2.25
C GLY A 169 -11.98 -23.09 -3.49
N ARG A 170 -10.81 -23.06 -4.15
CA ARG A 170 -10.60 -22.34 -5.42
C ARG A 170 -10.36 -23.33 -6.57
N GLY A 171 -11.03 -23.10 -7.70
CA GLY A 171 -10.82 -23.90 -8.92
C GLY A 171 -9.44 -23.65 -9.53
N GLU A 172 -8.77 -24.72 -9.97
CA GLU A 172 -7.39 -24.65 -10.50
C GLU A 172 -7.26 -23.74 -11.72
N ARG A 173 -8.21 -23.84 -12.67
CA ARG A 173 -8.23 -22.99 -13.88
C ARG A 173 -8.29 -21.50 -13.53
N SER A 174 -9.17 -21.12 -12.61
CA SER A 174 -9.29 -19.74 -12.11
C SER A 174 -8.04 -19.29 -11.36
N TRP A 175 -7.43 -20.19 -10.57
CA TRP A 175 -6.17 -19.94 -9.88
C TRP A 175 -5.00 -19.66 -10.82
N TRP A 176 -4.83 -20.44 -11.88
CA TRP A 176 -3.77 -20.19 -12.88
C TRP A 176 -4.05 -18.94 -13.70
N PHE A 177 -5.30 -18.75 -14.14
CA PHE A 177 -5.72 -17.55 -14.86
C PHE A 177 -5.41 -16.28 -14.08
N GLY A 178 -5.83 -16.24 -12.80
CA GLY A 178 -5.58 -15.11 -11.92
C GLY A 178 -4.10 -14.76 -11.85
N GLN A 179 -3.22 -15.75 -11.61
CA GLN A 179 -1.77 -15.55 -11.54
C GLN A 179 -1.17 -15.01 -12.85
N LEU A 180 -1.62 -15.52 -14.01
CA LEU A 180 -1.12 -15.05 -15.31
C LEU A 180 -1.50 -13.59 -15.58
N VAL A 181 -2.76 -13.22 -15.32
CA VAL A 181 -3.24 -11.84 -15.50
C VAL A 181 -2.54 -10.90 -14.52
N GLU A 182 -2.32 -11.34 -13.29
CA GLU A 182 -1.67 -10.57 -12.23
C GLU A 182 -0.19 -10.27 -12.51
N ALA A 183 0.47 -11.20 -13.21
CA ALA A 183 1.87 -11.10 -13.57
C ALA A 183 2.09 -10.40 -14.94
N ALA A 184 1.01 -10.17 -15.70
CA ALA A 184 1.09 -9.50 -16.99
C ALA A 184 1.22 -7.97 -16.83
N PRO A 185 2.05 -7.30 -17.66
CA PRO A 185 2.17 -5.85 -17.66
C PRO A 185 0.85 -5.21 -18.07
N LEU A 186 0.39 -4.23 -17.28
CA LEU A 186 -0.90 -3.59 -17.51
C LEU A 186 -0.96 -2.82 -18.84
N GLY A 187 0.19 -2.34 -19.32
CA GLY A 187 0.33 -1.70 -20.63
C GLY A 187 0.03 -2.62 -21.83
N ALA A 188 -0.06 -3.93 -21.64
CA ALA A 188 -0.41 -4.86 -22.71
C ALA A 188 -1.91 -4.84 -23.06
N TRP A 189 -2.77 -4.48 -22.10
CA TRP A 189 -4.23 -4.59 -22.24
C TRP A 189 -4.85 -3.58 -23.21
N PRO A 190 -4.49 -2.28 -23.23
CA PRO A 190 -5.00 -1.31 -24.21
C PRO A 190 -4.89 -1.81 -25.64
N ARG A 191 -3.68 -2.21 -26.07
CA ARG A 191 -3.44 -2.73 -27.41
C ARG A 191 -4.27 -3.99 -27.70
N ARG A 192 -4.43 -4.88 -26.71
CA ARG A 192 -5.12 -6.15 -26.91
C ARG A 192 -6.63 -6.00 -26.95
N LEU A 193 -7.17 -5.04 -26.20
CA LEU A 193 -8.60 -4.79 -26.06
C LEU A 193 -9.02 -3.57 -26.89
N GLY A 194 -8.44 -3.43 -28.09
CA GLY A 194 -8.91 -2.49 -29.12
C GLY A 194 -8.49 -1.03 -28.94
N GLY A 195 -7.37 -0.75 -28.29
CA GLY A 195 -6.83 0.60 -28.08
C GLY A 195 -7.55 1.41 -27.00
N ARG A 196 -8.33 0.75 -26.15
CA ARG A 196 -9.13 1.36 -25.09
C ARG A 196 -8.29 1.88 -23.92
N THR A 197 -8.79 2.91 -23.24
CA THR A 197 -8.22 3.35 -21.95
C THR A 197 -8.50 2.33 -20.84
N PRO A 198 -7.79 2.37 -19.71
CA PRO A 198 -8.07 1.50 -18.58
C PRO A 198 -9.52 1.59 -18.09
N GLU A 199 -10.10 2.79 -18.05
CA GLU A 199 -11.50 3.00 -17.66
C GLU A 199 -12.47 2.32 -18.63
N GLU A 200 -12.24 2.47 -19.93
CA GLU A 200 -13.03 1.82 -20.96
C GLU A 200 -12.90 0.30 -20.90
N ILE A 201 -11.72 -0.23 -20.56
CA ILE A 201 -11.48 -1.67 -20.38
C ILE A 201 -12.24 -2.21 -19.17
N VAL A 202 -12.13 -1.55 -18.02
CA VAL A 202 -12.79 -1.98 -16.78
C VAL A 202 -14.31 -1.91 -16.90
N ALA A 203 -14.85 -1.04 -17.76
CA ALA A 203 -16.27 -0.94 -18.05
C ALA A 203 -16.80 -2.00 -19.04
N LEU A 204 -15.93 -2.79 -19.68
CA LEU A 204 -16.38 -3.84 -20.59
C LEU A 204 -17.11 -4.96 -19.83
N PRO A 205 -18.25 -5.46 -20.35
CA PRO A 205 -18.85 -6.66 -19.80
C PRO A 205 -17.90 -7.84 -19.95
N VAL A 206 -17.86 -8.71 -18.94
CA VAL A 206 -17.06 -9.95 -18.94
C VAL A 206 -18.01 -11.14 -18.91
N ALA A 207 -17.85 -12.06 -19.86
CA ALA A 207 -18.69 -13.25 -19.97
C ALA A 207 -18.40 -14.28 -18.85
N ASP A 208 -19.35 -15.20 -18.67
CA ASP A 208 -19.21 -16.44 -17.88
C ASP A 208 -18.70 -16.24 -16.44
N ASP A 209 -19.15 -15.16 -15.79
CA ASP A 209 -18.86 -14.80 -14.40
C ASP A 209 -17.36 -14.56 -14.07
N TRP A 210 -16.52 -14.34 -15.09
CA TRP A 210 -15.08 -14.10 -14.91
C TRP A 210 -14.70 -12.70 -14.42
N GLN A 211 -15.66 -11.77 -14.37
CA GLN A 211 -15.41 -10.35 -14.04
C GLN A 211 -14.65 -10.19 -12.72
N SER A 212 -15.11 -10.88 -11.68
CA SER A 212 -14.53 -10.78 -10.34
C SER A 212 -13.07 -11.23 -10.29
N GLU A 213 -12.74 -12.36 -10.94
CA GLU A 213 -11.37 -12.89 -10.97
C GLU A 213 -10.45 -12.00 -11.82
N LEU A 214 -10.93 -11.54 -12.99
CA LEU A 214 -10.18 -10.66 -13.88
C LEU A 214 -9.88 -9.30 -13.20
N HIS A 215 -10.88 -8.66 -12.61
CA HIS A 215 -10.71 -7.38 -11.93
C HIS A 215 -9.83 -7.52 -10.68
N ALA A 216 -9.97 -8.61 -9.91
CA ALA A 216 -9.09 -8.86 -8.77
C ALA A 216 -7.63 -9.04 -9.19
N ALA A 217 -7.38 -9.74 -10.31
CA ALA A 217 -6.03 -9.88 -10.86
C ALA A 217 -5.46 -8.55 -11.37
N TRP A 218 -6.27 -7.73 -12.06
CA TRP A 218 -5.87 -6.37 -12.45
C TRP A 218 -5.60 -5.46 -11.25
N CYS A 219 -6.37 -5.56 -10.15
CA CYS A 219 -6.12 -4.81 -8.93
C CYS A 219 -4.75 -5.14 -8.35
N ARG A 220 -4.43 -6.43 -8.23
CA ARG A 220 -3.13 -6.88 -7.73
C ARG A 220 -1.99 -6.48 -8.67
N ALA A 221 -2.17 -6.54 -9.99
CA ALA A 221 -1.21 -6.04 -10.97
C ALA A 221 -0.99 -4.52 -10.85
N ALA A 222 -2.05 -3.73 -10.66
CA ALA A 222 -1.97 -2.27 -10.51
C ALA A 222 -1.19 -1.86 -9.27
N VAL A 223 -1.42 -2.55 -8.15
CA VAL A 223 -0.65 -2.36 -6.92
C VAL A 223 0.81 -2.74 -7.12
N ARG A 224 1.07 -3.90 -7.71
CA ARG A 224 2.43 -4.43 -7.94
C ARG A 224 3.25 -3.50 -8.83
N GLN A 225 2.69 -3.07 -9.96
CA GLN A 225 3.34 -2.22 -10.95
C GLN A 225 3.26 -0.72 -10.58
N ARG A 226 2.62 -0.37 -9.45
CA ARG A 226 2.33 1.00 -9.02
C ARG A 226 1.70 1.86 -10.12
N ASN A 227 0.76 1.27 -10.87
CA ASN A 227 0.13 1.93 -12.01
C ASN A 227 -1.11 2.73 -11.55
N ALA A 228 -0.95 4.05 -11.44
CA ALA A 228 -2.01 4.95 -10.95
C ALA A 228 -3.21 5.06 -11.91
N GLU A 229 -3.00 4.94 -13.23
CA GLU A 229 -4.07 5.02 -14.22
C GLU A 229 -5.04 3.84 -14.07
N TRP A 230 -4.50 2.62 -14.02
CA TRP A 230 -5.28 1.42 -13.76
C TRP A 230 -5.91 1.40 -12.38
N ALA A 231 -5.20 1.89 -11.35
CA ALA A 231 -5.77 1.98 -10.02
C ALA A 231 -6.99 2.91 -9.98
N ARG A 232 -6.94 4.05 -10.69
CA ARG A 232 -8.09 4.96 -10.82
C ARG A 232 -9.27 4.29 -11.52
N ALA A 233 -9.03 3.63 -12.66
CA ALA A 233 -10.06 2.92 -13.39
C ALA A 233 -10.73 1.83 -12.54
N LEU A 234 -9.95 1.05 -11.80
CA LEU A 234 -10.45 -0.04 -10.94
C LEU A 234 -11.12 0.45 -9.65
N LEU A 235 -10.68 1.59 -9.09
CA LEU A 235 -11.34 2.24 -7.97
C LEU A 235 -12.70 2.83 -8.37
N GLY A 236 -12.79 3.35 -9.59
CA GLY A 236 -13.99 3.99 -10.10
C GLY A 236 -14.39 5.26 -9.33
N SER A 237 -15.64 5.67 -9.50
CA SER A 237 -16.20 6.82 -8.77
C SER A 237 -16.37 6.49 -7.29
N PRO A 238 -15.95 7.36 -6.36
CA PRO A 238 -16.12 7.15 -4.93
C PRO A 238 -17.59 7.11 -4.48
N SER A 239 -18.51 7.58 -5.33
CA SER A 239 -19.96 7.56 -5.07
C SER A 239 -20.68 6.37 -5.70
N ALA A 240 -19.97 5.46 -6.39
CA ALA A 240 -20.60 4.32 -7.04
C ALA A 240 -21.23 3.39 -5.99
N PRO A 241 -22.46 2.88 -6.20
CA PRO A 241 -23.10 1.96 -5.25
C PRO A 241 -22.31 0.65 -5.10
N GLU A 242 -21.59 0.24 -6.14
CA GLU A 242 -20.65 -0.88 -6.13
C GLU A 242 -19.40 -0.62 -5.27
N ALA A 243 -19.17 0.59 -4.75
CA ALA A 243 -18.08 0.86 -3.83
C ALA A 243 -18.31 0.28 -2.40
N GLY A 244 -19.48 -0.32 -2.13
CA GLY A 244 -19.80 -0.98 -0.85
C GLY A 244 -20.57 -2.31 -0.97
N GLY A 245 -20.87 -2.80 -2.17
CA GLY A 245 -21.74 -3.96 -2.39
C GLY A 245 -21.05 -5.35 -2.38
N PRO A 246 -21.80 -6.45 -2.27
CA PRO A 246 -21.29 -7.81 -2.47
C PRO A 246 -20.78 -7.99 -3.91
N GLY A 247 -19.49 -8.26 -4.10
CA GLY A 247 -18.84 -8.32 -5.42
C GLY A 247 -17.93 -7.12 -5.72
N ALA A 248 -17.97 -6.10 -4.87
CA ALA A 248 -17.03 -4.99 -4.92
C ALA A 248 -15.61 -5.43 -4.51
N VAL A 249 -14.61 -4.75 -5.06
CA VAL A 249 -13.22 -4.78 -4.56
C VAL A 249 -13.23 -4.65 -3.04
N SER A 250 -12.57 -5.54 -2.29
CA SER A 250 -12.60 -5.47 -0.83
C SER A 250 -12.02 -4.13 -0.32
N LEU A 251 -12.42 -3.67 0.87
CA LEU A 251 -11.88 -2.43 1.43
C LEU A 251 -10.35 -2.45 1.55
N ALA A 252 -9.79 -3.62 1.87
CA ALA A 252 -8.35 -3.84 1.91
C ALA A 252 -7.68 -3.69 0.53
N GLU A 253 -8.32 -4.16 -0.55
CA GLU A 253 -7.82 -3.95 -1.91
C GLU A 253 -7.95 -2.48 -2.34
N ARG A 254 -9.05 -1.79 -1.98
CA ARG A 254 -9.18 -0.34 -2.22
C ARG A 254 -8.06 0.44 -1.53
N ALA A 255 -7.75 0.12 -0.27
CA ALA A 255 -6.66 0.75 0.47
C ALA A 255 -5.31 0.57 -0.24
N LYS A 256 -5.04 -0.61 -0.80
CA LYS A 256 -3.82 -0.88 -1.58
C LYS A 256 -3.80 -0.09 -2.89
N LEU A 257 -4.91 -0.04 -3.62
CA LEU A 257 -5.02 0.75 -4.87
C LEU A 257 -4.83 2.25 -4.62
N LEU A 258 -5.46 2.80 -3.57
CA LEU A 258 -5.27 4.19 -3.16
C LEU A 258 -3.81 4.50 -2.81
N GLY A 259 -3.07 3.52 -2.29
CA GLY A 259 -1.62 3.62 -2.05
C GLY A 259 -0.78 3.86 -3.30
N THR A 260 -1.31 3.57 -4.50
CA THR A 260 -0.65 3.86 -5.78
C THR A 260 -0.88 5.28 -6.29
N LEU A 261 -1.91 5.96 -5.78
CA LEU A 261 -2.25 7.33 -6.17
C LEU A 261 -1.40 8.35 -5.42
N GLY A 262 -1.30 9.55 -6.00
CA GLY A 262 -0.71 10.72 -5.32
C GLY A 262 -1.48 11.07 -4.05
N SER A 263 -0.81 11.71 -3.08
CA SER A 263 -1.42 12.03 -1.78
C SER A 263 -2.65 12.92 -1.88
N GLY A 264 -2.65 13.91 -2.78
CA GLY A 264 -3.78 14.81 -3.02
C GLY A 264 -4.99 14.06 -3.59
N GLU A 265 -4.79 13.36 -4.69
CA GLU A 265 -5.83 12.56 -5.35
C GLU A 265 -6.42 11.48 -4.43
N ARG A 266 -5.57 10.76 -3.70
CA ARG A 266 -6.02 9.78 -2.70
C ARG A 266 -6.95 10.44 -1.68
N ALA A 267 -6.58 11.61 -1.18
CA ALA A 267 -7.37 12.31 -0.18
C ALA A 267 -8.71 12.81 -0.75
N GLU A 268 -8.76 13.26 -2.00
CA GLU A 268 -9.99 13.63 -2.70
C GLU A 268 -10.92 12.44 -2.89
N TRP A 269 -10.39 11.30 -3.33
CA TRP A 269 -11.18 10.08 -3.50
C TRP A 269 -11.78 9.61 -2.18
N VAL A 270 -10.98 9.56 -1.11
CA VAL A 270 -11.45 9.17 0.24
C VAL A 270 -12.46 10.16 0.79
N ALA A 271 -12.29 11.47 0.55
CA ALA A 271 -13.27 12.48 0.93
C ALA A 271 -14.63 12.24 0.26
N GLY A 272 -14.64 11.98 -1.06
CA GLY A 272 -15.87 11.65 -1.79
C GLY A 272 -16.53 10.34 -1.30
N PHE A 273 -15.71 9.35 -0.93
CA PHE A 273 -16.19 8.08 -0.42
C PHE A 273 -16.87 8.27 0.94
N ILE A 274 -16.26 9.04 1.85
CA ILE A 274 -16.83 9.39 3.16
C ILE A 274 -18.14 10.18 2.98
N ALA A 275 -18.17 11.14 2.06
CA ALA A 275 -19.36 11.94 1.81
C ALA A 275 -20.55 11.09 1.32
N THR A 276 -20.28 9.98 0.62
CA THR A 276 -21.34 9.12 0.07
C THR A 276 -21.72 7.96 1.01
N HIS A 277 -20.74 7.33 1.65
CA HIS A 277 -20.90 6.08 2.39
C HIS A 277 -20.77 6.23 3.91
N GLY A 278 -20.34 7.40 4.39
CA GLY A 278 -20.12 7.67 5.80
C GLY A 278 -18.78 7.14 6.34
N LEU A 279 -18.57 7.32 7.64
CA LEU A 279 -17.29 7.05 8.30
C LEU A 279 -17.04 5.58 8.65
N SER A 280 -18.09 4.79 8.89
CA SER A 280 -17.98 3.38 9.29
C SER A 280 -17.20 2.56 8.27
N GLU A 281 -17.41 2.83 6.98
CA GLU A 281 -16.79 2.12 5.87
C GLU A 281 -15.39 2.67 5.51
N ALA A 282 -15.02 3.86 5.99
CA ALA A 282 -13.84 4.59 5.52
C ALA A 282 -12.62 4.51 6.47
N PHE A 283 -12.77 3.92 7.66
CA PHE A 283 -11.74 3.95 8.71
C PHE A 283 -10.37 3.43 8.22
N GLN A 284 -10.34 2.31 7.50
CA GLN A 284 -9.09 1.76 6.96
C GLN A 284 -8.45 2.65 5.89
N LEU A 285 -9.26 3.40 5.14
CA LEU A 285 -8.78 4.29 4.07
C LEU A 285 -8.14 5.56 4.62
N LEU A 286 -8.64 6.07 5.75
CA LEU A 286 -8.08 7.22 6.45
C LEU A 286 -6.61 6.99 6.86
N GLY A 287 -6.26 5.75 7.23
CA GLY A 287 -4.88 5.38 7.59
C GLY A 287 -3.88 5.45 6.43
N MET A 288 -4.36 5.50 5.18
CA MET A 288 -3.50 5.61 3.99
C MET A 288 -3.24 7.07 3.60
N CYS A 289 -4.02 8.01 4.11
CA CYS A 289 -3.94 9.41 3.71
C CYS A 289 -2.71 10.10 4.31
N ALA A 290 -2.14 11.04 3.56
CA ALA A 290 -1.01 11.83 4.06
C ALA A 290 -1.43 12.65 5.28
N VAL A 291 -0.49 12.90 6.19
CA VAL A 291 -0.69 13.73 7.37
C VAL A 291 0.15 15.02 7.25
N PRO A 292 -0.40 16.19 7.61
CA PRO A 292 -1.81 16.42 7.98
C PRO A 292 -2.75 16.13 6.80
N TRP A 293 -3.99 15.74 7.11
CA TRP A 293 -5.03 15.51 6.11
C TRP A 293 -5.27 16.78 5.31
N SER A 294 -5.42 16.62 3.99
CA SER A 294 -5.74 17.74 3.11
C SER A 294 -7.08 18.36 3.50
N ALA A 295 -7.26 19.64 3.17
CA ALA A 295 -8.45 20.38 3.55
C ALA A 295 -9.77 19.71 3.07
N PRO A 296 -9.87 19.14 1.85
CA PRO A 296 -11.06 18.39 1.42
C PRO A 296 -11.35 17.16 2.30
N LEU A 297 -10.33 16.37 2.64
CA LEU A 297 -10.49 15.19 3.47
C LEU A 297 -10.85 15.53 4.91
N GLY A 298 -10.17 16.53 5.49
CA GLY A 298 -10.46 17.00 6.84
C GLY A 298 -11.91 17.47 6.97
N ARG A 299 -12.41 18.25 6.00
CA ARG A 299 -13.82 18.66 5.94
C ARG A 299 -14.76 17.48 5.86
N ALA A 300 -14.54 16.54 4.93
CA ALA A 300 -15.42 15.37 4.80
C ALA A 300 -15.52 14.54 6.09
N VAL A 301 -14.41 14.38 6.82
CA VAL A 301 -14.42 13.68 8.13
C VAL A 301 -15.23 14.47 9.17
N VAL A 302 -15.00 15.78 9.28
CA VAL A 302 -15.71 16.65 10.23
C VAL A 302 -17.20 16.71 9.91
N ASP A 303 -17.56 16.86 8.64
CA ASP A 303 -18.95 16.90 8.18
C ASP A 303 -19.65 15.59 8.50
N ALA A 304 -19.00 14.44 8.29
CA ALA A 304 -19.58 13.14 8.61
C ALA A 304 -19.72 12.91 10.14
N LEU A 305 -18.79 13.43 10.96
CA LEU A 305 -18.95 13.44 12.42
C LEU A 305 -20.11 14.34 12.85
N ASN A 306 -20.26 15.50 12.20
CA ASN A 306 -21.37 16.41 12.48
C ASN A 306 -22.73 15.80 12.08
N ILE A 307 -22.81 15.14 10.93
CA ILE A 307 -24.01 14.39 10.52
C ILE A 307 -24.36 13.31 11.55
N ALA A 308 -23.37 12.56 12.05
CA ALA A 308 -23.61 11.55 13.09
C ALA A 308 -24.08 12.17 14.41
N ARG A 309 -23.54 13.34 14.78
CA ARG A 309 -24.00 14.13 15.93
C ARG A 309 -25.45 14.55 15.77
N ASP A 310 -25.78 15.16 14.64
CA ASP A 310 -27.12 15.70 14.38
C ASP A 310 -28.16 14.57 14.24
N ALA A 311 -27.74 13.37 13.83
CA ALA A 311 -28.55 12.15 13.82
C ALA A 311 -28.75 11.51 15.21
N GLY A 312 -28.20 12.09 16.29
CA GLY A 312 -28.37 11.58 17.66
C GLY A 312 -27.57 10.31 17.96
N SER A 313 -26.57 9.95 17.14
CA SER A 313 -25.69 8.82 17.40
C SER A 313 -24.80 9.07 18.61
N TYR A 314 -24.32 8.03 19.28
CA TYR A 314 -23.40 8.22 20.41
C TYR A 314 -21.94 8.39 19.96
N PRO A 315 -21.16 9.34 20.52
CA PRO A 315 -19.78 9.60 20.09
C PRO A 315 -18.82 8.41 20.21
N TRP A 316 -19.05 7.48 21.14
CA TRP A 316 -18.14 6.34 21.38
C TRP A 316 -17.99 5.47 20.13
N SER A 317 -19.04 5.34 19.32
CA SER A 317 -19.03 4.61 18.04
C SER A 317 -18.03 5.18 17.04
N PHE A 318 -17.64 6.45 17.22
CA PHE A 318 -16.71 7.18 16.37
C PHE A 318 -15.37 7.47 17.07
N SER A 319 -15.13 6.92 18.26
CA SER A 319 -13.92 7.18 19.06
C SER A 319 -12.61 6.93 18.30
N GLY A 320 -12.55 5.89 17.46
CA GLY A 320 -11.40 5.60 16.61
C GLY A 320 -11.14 6.70 15.58
N VAL A 321 -12.20 7.19 14.92
CA VAL A 321 -12.10 8.29 13.95
C VAL A 321 -11.76 9.61 14.64
N MET A 322 -12.36 9.89 15.80
CA MET A 322 -12.03 11.07 16.61
C MET A 322 -10.55 11.10 17.01
N GLY A 323 -10.01 9.96 17.47
CA GLY A 323 -8.58 9.86 17.79
C GLY A 323 -7.67 9.99 16.56
N LEU A 324 -8.12 9.60 15.37
CA LEU A 324 -7.42 9.91 14.12
C LEU A 324 -7.51 11.41 13.81
N ALA A 325 -8.68 12.02 13.89
CA ALA A 325 -8.90 13.44 13.63
C ALA A 325 -8.01 14.32 14.53
N GLU A 326 -7.91 14.01 15.82
CA GLU A 326 -7.03 14.70 16.79
C GLU A 326 -5.55 14.73 16.34
N ARG A 327 -5.07 13.65 15.69
CA ARG A 327 -3.67 13.50 15.24
C ARG A 327 -3.44 13.96 13.80
N CYS A 328 -4.44 13.80 12.95
CA CYS A 328 -4.28 13.86 11.50
C CYS A 328 -4.89 15.12 10.89
N LEU A 329 -5.90 15.76 11.50
CA LEU A 329 -6.41 17.04 10.99
C LEU A 329 -5.31 18.11 11.02
N ASP A 330 -5.39 19.00 10.04
CA ASP A 330 -4.57 20.22 10.00
C ASP A 330 -4.95 21.11 11.21
N PRO A 331 -3.98 21.48 12.08
CA PRO A 331 -4.22 22.38 13.20
C PRO A 331 -4.87 23.72 12.82
N ALA A 332 -4.69 24.21 11.59
CA ALA A 332 -5.29 25.44 11.09
C ALA A 332 -6.84 25.38 11.02
N GLU A 333 -7.43 24.18 11.03
CA GLU A 333 -8.88 24.00 10.99
C GLU A 333 -9.57 24.21 12.35
N ALA A 334 -8.81 24.38 13.44
CA ALA A 334 -9.37 24.49 14.80
C ALA A 334 -10.48 25.55 14.93
N SER A 335 -10.28 26.75 14.36
CA SER A 335 -11.25 27.85 14.45
C SER A 335 -12.55 27.57 13.67
N ARG A 336 -12.51 26.73 12.64
CA ARG A 336 -13.71 26.35 11.88
C ARG A 336 -14.61 25.40 12.67
N LEU A 337 -14.04 24.67 13.62
CA LEU A 337 -14.76 23.72 14.46
C LEU A 337 -15.43 24.37 15.69
N ASP A 338 -15.22 25.67 15.94
CA ASP A 338 -15.81 26.35 17.09
C ASP A 338 -17.35 26.30 17.09
N GLY A 339 -17.98 26.28 15.92
CA GLY A 339 -19.42 26.10 15.77
C GLY A 339 -19.94 24.72 16.21
N LEU A 340 -19.05 23.73 16.36
CA LEU A 340 -19.41 22.37 16.76
C LEU A 340 -19.31 22.13 18.28
N LEU A 341 -18.89 23.13 19.05
CA LEU A 341 -18.74 23.06 20.50
C LEU A 341 -20.06 23.20 21.27
N ALA A 342 -21.10 23.71 20.61
CA ALA A 342 -22.42 23.83 21.21
C ALA A 342 -23.09 22.46 21.36
N VAL A 343 -23.90 22.30 22.41
CA VAL A 343 -24.77 21.13 22.59
C VAL A 343 -25.87 21.21 21.52
N PRO A 344 -26.03 20.20 20.65
CA PRO A 344 -27.10 20.18 19.67
C PRO A 344 -28.46 20.00 20.34
N ASP A 345 -29.54 20.44 19.69
CA ASP A 345 -30.91 20.11 20.12
C ASP A 345 -31.09 18.58 20.06
N GLU A 346 -31.70 17.98 21.09
CA GLU A 346 -31.89 16.53 21.16
C GLU A 346 -33.15 16.11 20.34
N PRO A 347 -33.00 15.34 19.24
CA PRO A 347 -34.15 14.77 18.54
C PRO A 347 -34.89 13.72 19.40
N GLU A 348 -36.18 13.51 19.14
CA GLU A 348 -37.02 12.57 19.91
C GLU A 348 -36.47 11.13 19.95
N ASP A 349 -35.75 10.72 18.90
CA ASP A 349 -35.12 9.39 18.78
C ASP A 349 -33.63 9.36 19.19
N ALA A 350 -33.11 10.44 19.81
CA ALA A 350 -31.71 10.52 20.21
C ALA A 350 -31.35 9.58 21.36
N SER A 351 -30.09 9.15 21.40
CA SER A 351 -29.55 8.53 22.61
C SER A 351 -29.48 9.58 23.74
N PRO A 352 -30.04 9.31 24.94
CA PRO A 352 -30.09 10.28 26.02
C PRO A 352 -28.71 10.84 26.40
N GLY A 353 -28.58 12.18 26.43
CA GLY A 353 -27.33 12.86 26.79
C GLY A 353 -26.23 12.84 25.72
N ALA A 354 -26.48 12.25 24.55
CA ALA A 354 -25.49 12.18 23.47
C ALA A 354 -25.02 13.56 23.01
N GLY A 355 -25.88 14.58 23.03
CA GLY A 355 -25.54 15.94 22.66
C GLY A 355 -24.42 16.53 23.54
N GLY A 356 -24.50 16.32 24.86
CA GLY A 356 -23.47 16.75 25.81
C GLY A 356 -22.13 16.06 25.56
N TYR A 357 -22.14 14.75 25.34
CA TYR A 357 -20.93 14.00 25.03
C TYR A 357 -20.30 14.39 23.68
N TRP A 358 -21.10 14.76 22.68
CA TRP A 358 -20.58 15.31 21.43
C TRP A 358 -19.90 16.66 21.62
N ALA A 359 -20.51 17.56 22.38
CA ALA A 359 -19.91 18.86 22.70
C ALA A 359 -18.55 18.69 23.41
N GLU A 360 -18.47 17.79 24.40
CA GLU A 360 -17.20 17.45 25.06
C GLU A 360 -16.17 16.85 24.10
N ALA A 361 -16.60 15.95 23.21
CA ALA A 361 -15.71 15.31 22.24
C ALA A 361 -15.12 16.32 21.24
N PHE A 362 -15.93 17.23 20.70
CA PHE A 362 -15.46 18.32 19.85
C PHE A 362 -14.58 19.32 20.62
N GLN A 363 -14.89 19.62 21.88
CA GLN A 363 -14.07 20.49 22.72
C GLN A 363 -12.66 19.92 22.92
N ARG A 364 -12.53 18.63 23.19
CA ARG A 364 -11.22 17.96 23.28
C ARG A 364 -10.46 18.00 21.95
N LEU A 365 -11.16 17.75 20.84
CA LEU A 365 -10.57 17.82 19.50
C LEU A 365 -9.99 19.21 19.22
N VAL A 366 -10.80 20.27 19.40
CA VAL A 366 -10.38 21.67 19.18
C VAL A 366 -9.23 22.06 20.10
N THR A 367 -9.28 21.67 21.37
CA THR A 367 -8.19 21.92 22.33
C THR A 367 -6.88 21.28 21.87
N THR A 368 -6.95 20.05 21.35
CA THR A 368 -5.79 19.32 20.83
C THR A 368 -5.22 19.98 19.58
N LEU A 369 -6.08 20.42 18.65
CA LEU A 369 -5.64 21.13 17.44
C LEU A 369 -4.97 22.47 17.77
N ARG A 370 -5.53 23.25 18.72
CA ARG A 370 -4.91 24.50 19.19
C ARG A 370 -3.56 24.27 19.83
N LEU A 371 -3.43 23.24 20.67
CA LEU A 371 -2.15 22.87 21.27
C LEU A 371 -1.12 22.48 20.19
N ARG A 372 -1.52 21.67 19.21
CA ARG A 372 -0.65 21.29 18.08
C ARG A 372 -0.23 22.51 17.25
N ALA A 373 -1.14 23.44 16.98
CA ALA A 373 -0.84 24.68 16.27
C ALA A 373 0.22 25.51 17.02
N ALA A 374 0.03 25.71 18.33
CA ALA A 374 1.00 26.41 19.17
C ALA A 374 2.37 25.71 19.18
N MET A 375 2.41 24.37 19.27
CA MET A 375 3.66 23.62 19.20
C MET A 375 4.38 23.79 17.85
N ILE A 376 3.63 23.80 16.74
CA ILE A 376 4.22 24.01 15.40
C ILE A 376 4.78 25.42 15.27
N GLU A 377 4.08 26.44 15.80
CA GLU A 377 4.56 27.83 15.80
C GLU A 377 5.87 27.97 16.60
N GLU A 378 5.93 27.40 17.81
CA GLU A 378 7.13 27.42 18.67
C GLU A 378 8.31 26.65 18.05
N LEU A 379 8.05 25.49 17.42
CA LEU A 379 9.11 24.69 16.79
C LEU A 379 9.56 25.26 15.44
N GLY A 380 8.66 25.91 14.70
CA GLY A 380 8.96 26.55 13.42
C GLY A 380 9.71 27.87 13.55
N THR A 381 9.52 28.58 14.66
CA THR A 381 10.29 29.79 15.00
C THR A 381 11.70 29.47 15.53
N ALA A 382 11.97 28.22 15.92
CA ALA A 382 13.28 27.72 16.35
C ALA A 382 14.20 27.24 15.19
N GLY A 383 14.19 27.92 14.04
CA GLY A 383 15.21 27.75 12.97
C GLY A 383 16.57 28.34 13.40
N PRO A 384 17.71 27.86 12.86
CA PRO A 384 18.97 27.80 13.58
C PRO A 384 19.44 29.17 14.07
N CYS A 385 19.70 29.29 15.38
CA CYS A 385 20.47 30.39 15.95
C CYS A 385 21.77 30.55 15.15
N GLY A 386 21.78 31.54 14.26
CA GLY A 386 22.97 31.97 13.54
C GLY A 386 24.05 32.31 14.56
N GLY A 387 25.13 31.54 14.54
CA GLY A 387 26.35 31.87 15.26
C GLY A 387 26.87 33.19 14.71
N ALA A 388 26.60 34.28 15.43
CA ALA A 388 27.35 35.51 15.28
C ALA A 388 28.78 35.23 15.78
N ALA A 389 29.73 35.08 14.85
CA ALA A 389 31.14 35.16 15.17
C ALA A 389 31.49 36.62 15.50
N PRO A 390 32.12 36.92 16.66
CA PRO A 390 32.61 38.26 16.92
C PRO A 390 33.85 38.54 16.04
N SER A 391 33.92 39.80 15.60
CA SER A 391 34.89 40.38 14.65
C SER A 391 36.34 40.35 15.12
#